data_AF-A0A7Z9MS76-F1
#
_entry.id   AF-A0A7Z9MS76-F1
#
_cell.length_a   1.000
_cell.length_b   1.000
_cell.length_c   1.000
_cell.angle_alpha   90.00
_cell.angle_beta   90.00
_cell.angle_gamma   90.00
#
_symmetry.space_group_name_H-M   'P 1'
#
loop_
_entity.id
_entity.type
_entity.pdbx_description
1 polymer ?
#
loop_
_entity_poly.entity_id
_entity_poly.type
_entity_poly.pdbx_seq_one_letter_code
_entity_poly.pdbx_strand_id
1 'polypeptide(L)'
;MTIPFFTYLVSTVVLIISLLWMVKLLGNNFILTLPGFFYVHFIVFIFLGSPVFFLLKGADNFQYIIATHLVMLIFPLGIVIMNKLMKIKFQLVFNSYMQEPVNDEQSGNQFIFLYLFVLGVAITVTLLYYSKLEIIPINFMINNLLGDINITDLAKLRESSTTTFKLGKLHRYKFFMAQLIPFLVVLAMLKSKLTKKNVWRILFVVLAVFAMYRSISDLQKKPLLDFIILLFTASWIFRGKINWKQVGILVGVSIGILSLMYIFIMGLTDRPFLTLLEGISSRLFLGQTAPLYYYFSLFPSSHDFVHGASLPNPAGIFQFEHFPITKWIFVNGLNRSWEIVGTAPSAFIGEMYANFGYPIMVLSILVLSLILQYIQIKFITRPRTLLLTAFYAYFVFLSGQFAMTGLFVVAHLYLILFLFTAIVFVDGYSLLVGALYNEK
;
A
#
# COMPACT_ATOMS: atom_id res chain seq x y z
N MET A 1 38.62 -0.49 -11.07
CA MET A 1 37.33 -0.95 -10.49
C MET A 1 36.26 -0.73 -11.55
N THR A 2 35.52 -1.76 -11.97
CA THR A 2 34.50 -1.60 -13.03
C THR A 2 33.26 -0.88 -12.48
N ILE A 3 32.55 -0.12 -13.32
CA ILE A 3 31.31 0.58 -12.93
C ILE A 3 30.30 -0.37 -12.26
N PRO A 4 30.02 -1.58 -12.81
CA PRO A 4 29.14 -2.55 -12.16
C PRO A 4 29.57 -2.92 -10.74
N PHE A 5 30.86 -3.25 -10.56
CA PHE A 5 31.38 -3.65 -9.25
C PHE A 5 31.25 -2.52 -8.24
N PHE A 6 31.60 -1.29 -8.64
CA PHE A 6 31.47 -0.12 -7.80
C PHE A 6 30.01 0.14 -7.39
N THR A 7 29.06 0.10 -8.33
CA THR A 7 27.64 0.30 -8.04
C THR A 7 27.10 -0.73 -7.04
N TYR A 8 27.41 -2.02 -7.23
CA TYR A 8 26.97 -3.05 -6.29
C TYR A 8 27.62 -2.93 -4.92
N LEU A 9 28.93 -2.61 -4.86
CA LEU A 9 29.64 -2.43 -3.60
C LEU A 9 29.04 -1.27 -2.79
N VAL A 10 28.85 -0.11 -3.41
CA VAL A 10 28.27 1.08 -2.75
C VAL A 10 26.85 0.78 -2.28
N SER A 11 26.03 0.15 -3.13
CA SER A 11 24.65 -0.20 -2.78
C SER A 11 24.58 -1.17 -1.60
N THR A 12 25.49 -2.14 -1.56
CA THR A 12 25.58 -3.12 -0.46
C THR A 12 26.00 -2.45 0.85
N VAL A 13 27.03 -1.59 0.79
CA VAL A 13 27.50 -0.83 1.96
C VAL A 13 26.40 0.08 2.51
N VAL A 14 25.71 0.81 1.63
CA VAL A 14 24.60 1.69 2.04
C VAL A 14 23.44 0.90 2.63
N LEU A 15 23.08 -0.26 2.06
CA LEU A 15 22.05 -1.13 2.63
C LEU A 15 22.41 -1.60 4.03
N ILE A 16 23.64 -2.10 4.24
CA ILE A 16 24.08 -2.61 5.53
C ILE A 16 24.09 -1.50 6.57
N ILE A 17 24.71 -0.36 6.27
CA ILE A 17 24.78 0.79 7.19
C ILE A 17 23.37 1.28 7.57
N SER A 18 22.51 1.46 6.56
CA SER A 18 21.15 1.92 6.75
C SER A 18 20.31 0.94 7.58
N LEU A 19 20.43 -0.37 7.31
CA LEU A 19 19.69 -1.41 8.02
C LEU A 19 20.12 -1.50 9.49
N LEU A 20 21.43 -1.47 9.76
CA LEU A 20 21.96 -1.44 11.12
C LEU A 20 21.47 -0.21 11.88
N TRP A 21 21.40 0.95 11.21
CA TRP A 21 20.87 2.17 11.81
C TRP A 21 19.38 2.04 12.12
N MET A 22 18.57 1.51 11.20
CA MET A 22 17.14 1.27 11.41
C MET A 22 16.87 0.33 12.58
N VAL A 23 17.59 -0.79 12.67
CA VAL A 23 17.48 -1.74 13.79
C VAL A 23 17.89 -1.07 15.11
N LYS A 24 18.95 -0.28 15.12
CA LYS A 24 19.38 0.49 16.30
C LYS A 24 18.35 1.54 16.75
N LEU A 25 17.55 2.10 15.84
CA LEU A 25 16.55 3.13 16.18
C LEU A 25 15.20 2.55 16.61
N LEU A 26 14.73 1.52 15.90
CA LEU A 26 13.37 1.00 16.03
C LEU A 26 13.31 -0.37 16.72
N GLY A 27 14.45 -1.07 16.84
CA GLY A 27 14.55 -2.40 17.45
C GLY A 27 14.29 -3.54 16.46
N ASN A 28 14.34 -4.79 16.94
CA ASN A 28 14.23 -5.98 16.09
C ASN A 28 12.84 -6.15 15.44
N ASN A 29 11.80 -5.56 16.05
CA ASN A 29 10.44 -5.59 15.53
C ASN A 29 10.10 -4.36 14.68
N PHE A 30 11.10 -3.67 14.11
CA PHE A 30 10.89 -2.42 13.36
C PHE A 30 9.88 -2.57 12.21
N ILE A 31 9.76 -3.76 11.60
CA ILE A 31 8.79 -4.04 10.54
C ILE A 31 7.34 -3.79 10.98
N LEU A 32 7.06 -3.90 12.28
CA LEU A 32 5.73 -3.62 12.85
C LEU A 32 5.47 -2.12 13.07
N THR A 33 6.41 -1.24 12.71
CA THR A 33 6.28 0.22 12.83
C THR A 33 5.98 0.85 11.47
N LEU A 34 5.33 2.02 11.45
CA LEU A 34 5.06 2.75 10.20
C LEU A 34 6.34 3.02 9.39
N PRO A 35 7.42 3.60 9.97
CA PRO A 35 8.64 3.88 9.19
C PRO A 35 9.37 2.60 8.79
N GLY A 36 9.38 1.58 9.64
CA GLY A 36 10.04 0.32 9.33
C GLY A 36 9.35 -0.47 8.23
N PHE A 37 8.01 -0.48 8.20
CA PHE A 37 7.25 -1.14 7.13
C PHE A 37 7.46 -0.45 5.77
N PHE A 38 7.42 0.89 5.74
CA PHE A 38 7.81 1.67 4.56
C PHE A 38 9.23 1.32 4.10
N TYR A 39 10.18 1.29 5.03
CA TYR A 39 11.59 1.05 4.73
C TYR A 39 11.82 -0.34 4.10
N VAL A 40 11.17 -1.39 4.62
CA VAL A 40 11.24 -2.73 4.00
C VAL A 40 10.60 -2.74 2.61
N HIS A 41 9.46 -2.07 2.41
CA HIS A 41 8.85 -1.97 1.09
C HIS A 41 9.77 -1.24 0.11
N PHE A 42 10.41 -0.15 0.54
CA PHE A 42 11.36 0.57 -0.27
C PHE A 42 12.58 -0.29 -0.63
N ILE A 43 13.09 -1.11 0.30
CA ILE A 43 14.18 -2.05 0.01
C ILE A 43 13.75 -3.04 -1.08
N VAL A 44 12.64 -3.73 -0.86
CA VAL A 44 12.20 -4.87 -1.69
C VAL A 44 11.80 -4.41 -3.08
N PHE A 45 11.00 -3.34 -3.19
CA PHE A 45 10.40 -2.95 -4.47
C PHE A 45 11.22 -1.93 -5.27
N ILE A 46 12.15 -1.21 -4.61
CA ILE A 46 12.95 -0.17 -5.25
C ILE A 46 14.43 -0.49 -5.10
N PHE A 47 14.97 -0.38 -3.88
CA PHE A 47 16.42 -0.30 -3.66
C PHE A 47 17.20 -1.51 -4.20
N LEU A 48 16.70 -2.74 -4.01
CA LEU A 48 17.39 -3.93 -4.52
C LEU A 48 17.38 -4.02 -6.05
N GLY A 49 16.33 -3.51 -6.70
CA GLY A 49 16.22 -3.47 -8.16
C GLY A 49 17.01 -2.33 -8.81
N SER A 50 17.21 -1.22 -8.09
CA SER A 50 17.81 0.00 -8.66
C SER A 50 19.21 -0.18 -9.23
N PRO A 51 20.17 -0.84 -8.55
CA PRO A 51 21.50 -1.09 -9.11
C PRO A 51 21.44 -1.93 -10.38
N VAL A 52 20.60 -2.97 -10.38
CA VAL A 52 20.43 -3.86 -11.54
C VAL A 52 19.86 -3.08 -12.71
N PHE A 53 18.78 -2.33 -12.51
CA PHE A 53 18.13 -1.57 -13.58
C PHE A 53 19.00 -0.43 -14.11
N PHE A 54 19.74 0.25 -13.22
CA PHE A 54 20.69 1.29 -13.60
C PHE A 54 21.76 0.75 -14.55
N LEU A 55 22.33 -0.43 -14.25
CA LEU A 55 23.33 -1.08 -15.11
C LEU A 55 22.72 -1.61 -16.41
N LEU A 56 21.50 -2.16 -16.38
CA LEU A 56 20.77 -2.60 -17.59
C LEU A 56 20.49 -1.43 -18.55
N LYS A 57 20.42 -0.20 -18.04
CA LYS A 57 20.23 1.03 -18.82
C LYS A 57 21.54 1.78 -19.08
N GLY A 58 22.67 1.06 -19.15
CA GLY A 58 23.95 1.64 -19.55
C GLY A 58 24.71 2.40 -18.47
N ALA A 59 24.18 2.49 -17.24
CA ALA A 59 24.74 3.27 -16.15
C ALA A 59 24.76 4.80 -16.40
N ASP A 60 23.78 5.32 -17.15
CA ASP A 60 23.77 6.72 -17.59
C ASP A 60 23.12 7.68 -16.57
N ASN A 61 22.03 7.26 -15.92
CA ASN A 61 21.24 8.14 -15.06
C ASN A 61 21.69 8.11 -13.59
N PHE A 62 22.73 8.88 -13.27
CA PHE A 62 23.25 8.95 -11.90
C PHE A 62 22.28 9.59 -10.90
N GLN A 63 21.40 10.50 -11.33
CA GLN A 63 20.44 11.14 -10.42
C GLN A 63 19.47 10.11 -9.82
N TYR A 64 19.01 9.17 -10.65
CA TYR A 64 18.18 8.06 -10.22
C TYR A 64 18.84 7.20 -9.14
N ILE A 65 20.06 6.71 -9.39
CA ILE A 65 20.73 5.80 -8.45
C ILE A 65 21.08 6.54 -7.15
N ILE A 66 21.55 7.79 -7.22
CA ILE A 66 21.85 8.60 -6.03
C ILE A 66 20.57 8.86 -5.24
N ALA A 67 19.44 9.18 -5.88
CA ALA A 67 18.17 9.41 -5.19
C ALA A 67 17.74 8.19 -4.35
N THR A 68 17.87 6.98 -4.90
CA THR A 68 17.52 5.74 -4.17
C THR A 68 18.44 5.48 -2.97
N HIS A 69 19.72 5.83 -3.07
CA HIS A 69 20.66 5.77 -1.95
C HIS A 69 20.38 6.84 -0.90
N LEU A 70 20.00 8.05 -1.31
CA LEU A 70 19.63 9.12 -0.38
C LEU A 70 18.42 8.76 0.47
N VAL A 71 17.43 8.04 -0.08
CA VAL A 71 16.31 7.54 0.74
C VAL A 71 16.84 6.67 1.89
N MET A 72 17.75 5.74 1.60
CA MET A 72 18.31 4.85 2.61
C MET A 72 19.10 5.59 3.70
N LEU A 73 19.69 6.73 3.39
CA LEU A 73 20.52 7.49 4.33
C LEU A 73 19.74 8.57 5.10
N ILE A 74 18.85 9.29 4.42
CA ILE A 74 18.08 10.41 4.99
C ILE A 74 16.88 9.92 5.78
N PHE A 75 16.28 8.79 5.38
CA PHE A 75 15.10 8.29 6.07
C PHE A 75 15.36 7.93 7.54
N PRO A 76 16.44 7.21 7.91
CA PRO A 76 16.79 7.00 9.32
C PRO A 76 17.12 8.31 10.07
N LEU A 77 17.70 9.30 9.40
CA LEU A 77 18.00 10.61 9.99
C LEU A 77 16.72 11.32 10.46
N GLY A 78 15.64 11.28 9.66
CA GLY A 78 14.34 11.84 10.07
C GLY A 78 13.78 11.17 11.33
N ILE A 79 13.94 9.85 11.47
CA ILE A 79 13.53 9.12 12.68
C ILE A 79 14.31 9.62 13.91
N VAL A 80 15.63 9.80 13.78
CA VAL A 80 16.48 10.33 14.85
C VAL A 80 16.01 11.72 15.28
N ILE A 81 15.78 12.61 14.32
CA ILE A 81 15.36 13.98 14.59
C ILE A 81 14.02 13.97 15.33
N MET A 82 13.02 13.23 14.84
CA MET A 82 11.70 13.18 15.49
C MET A 82 11.76 12.56 16.89
N ASN A 83 12.56 11.51 17.10
CA ASN A 83 12.76 10.92 18.44
C ASN A 83 13.35 11.92 19.43
N LYS A 84 14.32 12.73 18.98
CA LYS A 84 14.92 13.80 19.79
C LYS A 84 13.93 14.93 20.07
N LEU A 85 13.19 15.39 19.05
CA LEU A 85 12.17 16.43 19.18
C LEU A 85 11.08 16.03 20.19
N MET A 86 10.64 14.78 20.14
CA MET A 86 9.63 14.23 21.04
C MET A 86 10.20 13.72 22.37
N LYS A 87 11.53 13.83 22.59
CA LYS A 87 12.25 13.40 23.80
C LYS A 87 11.91 11.98 24.26
N ILE A 88 11.79 11.04 23.32
CA ILE A 88 11.32 9.67 23.59
C ILE A 88 12.42 8.62 23.39
N LYS A 89 12.51 7.67 24.32
CA LYS A 89 13.30 6.44 24.14
C LYS A 89 12.46 5.41 23.38
N PHE A 90 12.39 5.56 22.05
CA PHE A 90 11.43 4.87 21.19
C PHE A 90 11.35 3.36 21.43
N GLN A 91 12.48 2.64 21.45
CA GLN A 91 12.50 1.19 21.59
C GLN A 91 11.83 0.70 22.88
N LEU A 92 12.08 1.38 24.00
CA LEU A 92 11.50 1.01 25.29
C LEU A 92 9.98 1.19 25.27
N VAL A 93 9.52 2.34 24.77
CA VAL A 93 8.08 2.65 24.69
C VAL A 93 7.38 1.69 23.73
N PHE A 94 7.97 1.43 22.56
CA PHE A 94 7.40 0.52 21.58
C PHE A 94 7.31 -0.92 22.08
N ASN A 95 8.35 -1.42 22.75
CA ASN A 95 8.34 -2.77 23.31
C ASN A 95 7.31 -2.90 24.43
N SER A 96 7.20 -1.89 25.31
CA SER A 96 6.16 -1.84 26.35
C SER A 96 4.77 -1.88 25.73
N TYR A 97 4.50 -1.00 24.76
CA TYR A 97 3.23 -0.97 24.04
C TYR A 97 2.90 -2.34 23.40
N MET A 98 3.86 -2.97 22.71
CA MET A 98 3.62 -4.28 22.07
C MET A 98 3.33 -5.42 23.05
N GLN A 99 3.77 -5.31 24.29
CA GLN A 99 3.51 -6.29 25.35
C GLN A 99 2.15 -6.07 26.04
N GLU A 100 1.60 -4.86 26.00
CA GLU A 100 0.28 -4.58 26.57
C GLU A 100 -0.82 -5.36 25.83
N PRO A 101 -1.78 -5.97 26.56
CA PRO A 101 -2.92 -6.63 25.95
C PRO A 101 -3.84 -5.60 25.28
N VAL A 102 -4.51 -6.04 24.22
CA VAL A 102 -5.51 -5.19 23.55
C VAL A 102 -6.80 -5.20 24.36
N ASN A 103 -7.21 -4.02 24.85
CA ASN A 103 -8.42 -3.82 25.61
C ASN A 103 -9.63 -3.61 24.69
N ASP A 104 -10.74 -4.28 25.02
CA ASP A 104 -12.00 -4.14 24.33
C ASP A 104 -12.95 -3.19 25.08
N GLU A 105 -12.78 -1.90 24.85
CA GLU A 105 -13.67 -0.86 25.41
C GLU A 105 -15.08 -0.88 24.81
N GLN A 106 -15.29 -1.64 23.73
CA GLN A 106 -16.52 -1.65 22.94
C GLN A 106 -17.21 -3.03 23.01
N SER A 107 -17.26 -3.63 24.20
CA SER A 107 -17.72 -5.01 24.41
C SER A 107 -19.23 -5.21 24.23
N GLY A 108 -20.01 -4.13 24.23
CA GLY A 108 -21.47 -4.15 24.09
C GLY A 108 -21.98 -4.61 22.72
N ASN A 109 -23.21 -5.13 22.69
CA ASN A 109 -23.89 -5.51 21.43
C ASN A 109 -24.11 -4.30 20.50
N GLN A 110 -24.10 -3.06 21.02
CA GLN A 110 -24.23 -1.84 20.23
C GLN A 110 -23.15 -1.71 19.14
N PHE A 111 -21.93 -2.17 19.44
CA PHE A 111 -20.84 -2.14 18.47
C PHE A 111 -21.14 -3.01 17.24
N ILE A 112 -21.91 -4.10 17.37
CA ILE A 112 -22.28 -4.93 16.22
C ILE A 112 -23.25 -4.20 15.30
N PHE A 113 -24.17 -3.40 15.82
CA PHE A 113 -25.12 -2.63 15.02
C PHE A 113 -24.41 -1.54 14.22
N LEU A 114 -23.52 -0.78 14.87
CA LEU A 114 -22.70 0.22 14.19
C LEU A 114 -21.80 -0.41 13.11
N TYR A 115 -21.18 -1.54 13.44
CA TYR A 115 -20.37 -2.32 12.50
C TYR A 115 -21.19 -2.76 11.28
N LEU A 116 -22.38 -3.34 11.49
CA LEU A 116 -23.25 -3.81 10.42
C LEU A 116 -23.81 -2.65 9.58
N PHE A 117 -24.08 -1.49 10.18
CA PHE A 117 -24.49 -0.30 9.45
C PHE A 117 -23.40 0.18 8.49
N VAL A 118 -22.18 0.38 9.00
CA VAL A 118 -21.02 0.80 8.17
C VAL A 118 -20.73 -0.24 7.09
N LEU A 119 -20.83 -1.53 7.43
CA LEU A 119 -20.69 -2.62 6.48
C LEU A 119 -21.77 -2.59 5.39
N GLY A 120 -23.03 -2.37 5.76
CA GLY A 120 -24.15 -2.28 4.83
C GLY A 120 -23.97 -1.16 3.81
N VAL A 121 -23.50 0.01 4.27
CA VAL A 121 -23.12 1.13 3.38
C VAL A 121 -22.00 0.70 2.44
N ALA A 122 -20.93 0.07 2.95
CA ALA A 122 -19.80 -0.36 2.14
C ALA A 122 -20.19 -1.39 1.06
N ILE A 123 -21.02 -2.37 1.41
CA ILE A 123 -21.53 -3.38 0.48
C ILE A 123 -22.44 -2.72 -0.56
N THR A 124 -23.35 -1.84 -0.14
CA THR A 124 -24.27 -1.14 -1.07
C THR A 124 -23.49 -0.33 -2.10
N VAL A 125 -22.48 0.44 -1.68
CA VAL A 125 -21.63 1.20 -2.61
C VAL A 125 -20.85 0.27 -3.55
N THR A 126 -20.43 -0.91 -3.08
CA THR A 126 -19.75 -1.90 -3.90
C THR A 126 -20.68 -2.54 -4.94
N LEU A 127 -21.94 -2.83 -4.57
CA LEU A 127 -22.95 -3.32 -5.50
C LEU A 127 -23.33 -2.25 -6.54
N LEU A 128 -23.42 -0.98 -6.14
CA LEU A 128 -23.62 0.16 -7.04
C LEU A 128 -22.45 0.36 -8.01
N TYR A 129 -21.24 -0.05 -7.62
CA TYR A 129 -20.11 -0.09 -8.55
C TYR A 129 -20.27 -1.22 -9.57
N TYR A 130 -20.63 -2.42 -9.12
CA TYR A 130 -20.83 -3.56 -10.01
C TYR A 130 -22.00 -3.37 -10.99
N SER A 131 -23.09 -2.74 -10.57
CA SER A 131 -24.21 -2.42 -11.47
C SER A 131 -23.85 -1.42 -12.57
N LYS A 132 -22.74 -0.70 -12.42
CA LYS A 132 -22.21 0.23 -13.43
C LYS A 132 -21.20 -0.39 -14.39
N LEU A 133 -20.81 -1.65 -14.16
CA LEU A 133 -19.97 -2.39 -15.10
C LEU A 133 -20.89 -3.18 -16.03
N GLU A 134 -20.62 -3.13 -17.33
CA GLU A 134 -21.33 -3.95 -18.31
C GLU A 134 -21.10 -5.44 -18.02
N ILE A 135 -19.85 -5.82 -17.72
CA ILE A 135 -19.47 -7.17 -17.33
C ILE A 135 -18.36 -7.08 -16.28
N ILE A 136 -18.45 -7.88 -15.22
CA ILE A 136 -17.37 -8.02 -14.24
C ILE A 136 -16.24 -8.85 -14.88
N PRO A 137 -15.00 -8.33 -14.98
CA PRO A 137 -13.91 -8.99 -15.70
C PRO A 137 -13.63 -10.43 -15.27
N ILE A 138 -13.68 -10.72 -13.96
CA ILE A 138 -13.48 -12.10 -13.47
C ILE A 138 -14.60 -13.06 -13.92
N ASN A 139 -15.85 -12.59 -13.97
CA ASN A 139 -16.98 -13.41 -14.40
C ASN A 139 -16.88 -13.71 -15.89
N PHE A 140 -16.43 -12.73 -16.68
CA PHE A 140 -16.12 -12.95 -18.09
C PHE A 140 -15.02 -14.01 -18.28
N MET A 141 -13.94 -13.94 -17.48
CA MET A 141 -12.86 -14.92 -17.55
C MET A 141 -13.37 -16.32 -17.18
N ILE A 142 -14.15 -16.47 -16.10
CA ILE A 142 -14.68 -17.76 -15.63
C ILE A 142 -15.64 -18.36 -16.68
N ASN A 143 -16.54 -17.55 -17.23
CA ASN A 143 -17.53 -18.02 -18.21
C ASN A 143 -16.89 -18.44 -19.54
N ASN A 144 -15.72 -17.88 -19.88
CA ASN A 144 -14.99 -18.18 -21.12
C ASN A 144 -13.77 -19.09 -20.89
N LEU A 145 -13.63 -19.74 -19.72
CA LEU A 145 -12.52 -20.65 -19.40
C LEU A 145 -12.36 -21.81 -20.40
N LEU A 146 -13.42 -22.18 -21.12
CA LEU A 146 -13.45 -23.28 -22.10
C LEU A 146 -13.43 -22.80 -23.56
N GLY A 147 -13.40 -21.49 -23.81
CA GLY A 147 -13.34 -20.89 -25.15
C GLY A 147 -12.04 -20.15 -25.40
N ASP A 148 -11.80 -19.75 -26.66
CA ASP A 148 -10.66 -18.90 -27.01
C ASP A 148 -10.84 -17.49 -26.42
N ILE A 149 -10.20 -17.23 -25.28
CA ILE A 149 -10.21 -15.91 -24.64
C ILE A 149 -9.31 -14.97 -25.45
N ASN A 150 -9.91 -14.00 -26.13
CA ASN A 150 -9.14 -12.91 -26.72
C ASN A 150 -8.55 -12.02 -25.62
N ILE A 151 -7.22 -12.08 -25.44
CA ILE A 151 -6.46 -11.36 -24.41
C ILE A 151 -6.70 -9.84 -24.50
N THR A 152 -6.98 -9.31 -25.70
CA THR A 152 -7.23 -7.88 -25.91
C THR A 152 -8.58 -7.44 -25.33
N ASP A 153 -9.61 -8.27 -25.39
CA ASP A 153 -10.92 -7.97 -24.82
C ASP A 153 -10.89 -8.04 -23.29
N LEU A 154 -10.13 -8.99 -22.73
CA LEU A 154 -9.89 -9.07 -21.29
C LEU A 154 -9.13 -7.83 -20.77
N ALA A 155 -8.15 -7.34 -21.54
CA ALA A 155 -7.42 -6.13 -21.22
C ALA A 155 -8.33 -4.89 -21.24
N LYS A 156 -9.24 -4.77 -22.23
CA LYS A 156 -10.24 -3.68 -22.31
C LYS A 156 -11.25 -3.71 -21.16
N LEU A 157 -11.74 -4.89 -20.76
CA LEU A 157 -12.64 -5.05 -19.61
C LEU A 157 -11.95 -4.68 -18.27
N ARG A 158 -10.66 -5.02 -18.14
CA ARG A 158 -9.85 -4.57 -17.00
C ARG A 158 -9.64 -3.06 -17.03
N GLU A 159 -9.42 -2.47 -18.20
CA GLU A 159 -9.26 -1.03 -18.34
C GLU A 159 -10.53 -0.27 -17.95
N SER A 160 -11.70 -0.70 -18.45
CA SER A 160 -12.99 -0.07 -18.17
C SER A 160 -13.36 -0.11 -16.68
N SER A 161 -12.96 -1.16 -15.97
CA SER A 161 -13.17 -1.28 -14.51
C SER A 161 -12.14 -0.51 -13.66
N THR A 162 -11.01 -0.05 -14.24
CA THR A 162 -9.90 0.48 -13.43
C THR A 162 -9.40 1.88 -13.79
N THR A 163 -9.26 2.22 -15.07
CA THR A 163 -8.62 3.48 -15.52
C THR A 163 -9.56 4.34 -16.37
N THR A 164 -10.43 3.71 -17.16
CA THR A 164 -11.36 4.38 -18.09
C THR A 164 -12.81 4.23 -17.60
N PHE A 165 -13.02 4.20 -16.28
CA PHE A 165 -14.35 4.09 -15.69
C PHE A 165 -15.20 5.32 -16.04
N LYS A 166 -16.11 5.16 -17.01
CA LYS A 166 -16.85 6.25 -17.66
C LYS A 166 -17.92 6.91 -16.77
N LEU A 167 -18.47 6.19 -15.78
CA LEU A 167 -19.71 6.59 -15.05
C LEU A 167 -19.48 6.88 -13.56
N GLY A 168 -18.60 7.85 -13.28
CA GLY A 168 -18.42 8.46 -11.97
C GLY A 168 -16.97 8.56 -11.53
N LYS A 169 -16.71 9.31 -10.45
CA LYS A 169 -15.35 9.45 -9.91
C LYS A 169 -14.94 8.15 -9.18
N LEU A 170 -14.23 7.25 -9.87
CA LEU A 170 -13.80 5.91 -9.38
C LEU A 170 -13.15 5.92 -7.99
N HIS A 171 -12.45 6.99 -7.62
CA HIS A 171 -11.84 7.13 -6.29
C HIS A 171 -12.85 7.03 -5.14
N ARG A 172 -14.12 7.43 -5.36
CA ARG A 172 -15.18 7.35 -4.36
C ARG A 172 -15.55 5.90 -4.06
N TYR A 173 -15.67 5.07 -5.09
CA TYR A 173 -15.95 3.64 -4.96
C TYR A 173 -14.76 2.89 -4.34
N LYS A 174 -13.53 3.21 -4.78
CA LYS A 174 -12.29 2.57 -4.30
C LYS A 174 -12.13 2.67 -2.79
N PHE A 175 -12.57 3.76 -2.16
CA PHE A 175 -12.54 3.87 -0.71
C PHE A 175 -13.37 2.77 -0.03
N PHE A 176 -14.67 2.67 -0.35
CA PHE A 176 -15.55 1.70 0.29
C PHE A 176 -15.11 0.27 -0.01
N MET A 177 -14.83 -0.03 -1.29
CA MET A 177 -14.61 -1.40 -1.72
C MET A 177 -13.19 -1.93 -1.47
N ALA A 178 -12.17 -1.07 -1.58
CA ALA A 178 -10.77 -1.49 -1.49
C ALA A 178 -10.08 -1.07 -0.19
N GLN A 179 -10.70 -0.23 0.65
CA GLN A 179 -10.12 0.21 1.92
C GLN A 179 -11.03 -0.11 3.12
N LEU A 180 -12.28 0.35 3.08
CA LEU A 180 -13.20 0.18 4.21
C LEU A 180 -13.54 -1.30 4.44
N ILE A 181 -13.82 -2.09 3.40
CA ILE A 181 -14.06 -3.52 3.54
C ILE A 181 -12.85 -4.24 4.17
N PRO A 182 -11.60 -4.12 3.65
CA PRO A 182 -10.43 -4.71 4.31
C PRO A 182 -10.25 -4.27 5.77
N PHE A 183 -10.51 -3.00 6.09
CA PHE A 183 -10.47 -2.50 7.46
C PHE A 183 -11.52 -3.16 8.36
N LEU A 184 -12.77 -3.31 7.87
CA LEU A 184 -13.84 -4.01 8.59
C LEU A 184 -13.51 -5.50 8.79
N VAL A 185 -12.82 -6.14 7.84
CA VAL A 185 -12.31 -7.51 8.01
C VAL A 185 -11.28 -7.56 9.14
N VAL A 186 -10.33 -6.61 9.18
CA VAL A 186 -9.35 -6.52 10.27
C VAL A 186 -10.05 -6.35 11.61
N LEU A 187 -11.04 -5.45 11.71
CA LEU A 187 -11.83 -5.27 12.94
C LEU A 187 -12.54 -6.56 13.37
N ALA A 188 -13.23 -7.24 12.46
CA ALA A 188 -13.88 -8.52 12.77
C ALA A 188 -12.86 -9.59 13.19
N MET A 189 -11.69 -9.65 12.54
CA MET A 189 -10.61 -10.56 12.90
C MET A 189 -10.13 -10.29 14.34
N LEU A 190 -9.84 -9.03 14.69
CA LEU A 190 -9.37 -8.69 16.04
C LEU A 190 -10.45 -8.95 17.09
N LYS A 191 -11.70 -8.55 16.81
CA LYS A 191 -12.84 -8.79 17.71
C LYS A 191 -13.12 -10.27 17.93
N SER A 192 -12.97 -11.10 16.90
CA SER A 192 -13.12 -12.55 17.02
C SER A 192 -12.08 -13.17 17.94
N LYS A 193 -10.83 -12.67 17.91
CA LYS A 193 -9.74 -13.12 18.78
C LYS A 193 -9.93 -12.68 20.23
N LEU A 194 -10.46 -11.48 20.46
CA LEU A 194 -10.70 -10.94 21.80
C LEU A 194 -11.93 -11.57 22.47
N THR A 195 -13.07 -11.55 21.80
CA THR A 195 -14.36 -11.97 22.40
C THR A 195 -14.62 -13.47 22.34
N LYS A 196 -13.92 -14.19 21.44
CA LYS A 196 -14.14 -15.61 21.12
C LYS A 196 -15.60 -15.98 20.73
N LYS A 197 -16.45 -14.99 20.47
CA LYS A 197 -17.85 -15.22 20.02
C LYS A 197 -17.86 -15.69 18.57
N ASN A 198 -18.67 -16.72 18.29
CA ASN A 198 -18.80 -17.29 16.94
C ASN A 198 -19.30 -16.27 15.91
N VAL A 199 -20.13 -15.30 16.31
CA VAL A 199 -20.65 -14.25 15.42
C VAL A 199 -19.53 -13.49 14.72
N TRP A 200 -18.51 -13.03 15.46
CA TRP A 200 -17.38 -12.31 14.89
C TRP A 200 -16.49 -13.18 14.02
N ARG A 201 -16.40 -14.49 14.33
CA ARG A 201 -15.67 -15.45 13.50
C ARG A 201 -16.38 -15.67 12.17
N ILE A 202 -17.70 -15.82 12.17
CA ILE A 202 -18.52 -15.95 10.97
C ILE A 202 -18.43 -14.68 10.13
N LEU A 203 -18.62 -13.50 10.74
CA LEU A 203 -18.47 -12.21 10.06
C LEU A 203 -17.09 -12.06 9.43
N PHE A 204 -16.03 -12.40 10.15
CA PHE A 204 -14.67 -12.40 9.61
C PHE A 204 -14.53 -13.30 8.38
N VAL A 205 -14.99 -14.55 8.44
CA VAL A 205 -14.86 -15.50 7.31
C VAL A 205 -15.66 -15.02 6.09
N VAL A 206 -16.94 -14.66 6.28
CA VAL A 206 -17.81 -14.19 5.19
C VAL A 206 -17.23 -12.95 4.51
N LEU A 207 -16.76 -11.98 5.31
CA LEU A 207 -16.19 -10.75 4.78
C LEU A 207 -14.82 -10.94 4.16
N ALA A 208 -14.00 -11.86 4.68
CA ALA A 208 -12.73 -12.19 4.08
C ALA A 208 -12.93 -12.81 2.68
N VAL A 209 -13.91 -13.71 2.51
CA VAL A 209 -14.26 -14.27 1.20
C VAL A 209 -14.77 -13.17 0.26
N PHE A 210 -15.64 -12.29 0.74
CA PHE A 210 -16.12 -11.16 -0.06
C PHE A 210 -14.99 -10.20 -0.47
N ALA A 211 -14.08 -9.88 0.43
CA ALA A 211 -12.92 -9.04 0.17
C ALA A 211 -11.93 -9.67 -0.82
N MET A 212 -11.73 -11.00 -0.74
CA MET A 212 -10.93 -11.75 -1.71
C MET A 212 -11.56 -11.71 -3.10
N TYR A 213 -12.87 -11.99 -3.21
CA TYR A 213 -13.59 -11.91 -4.47
C TYR A 213 -13.49 -10.50 -5.07
N ARG A 214 -13.75 -9.47 -4.26
CA ARG A 214 -13.60 -8.07 -4.69
C ARG A 214 -12.18 -7.79 -5.15
N SER A 215 -11.16 -8.27 -4.46
CA SER A 215 -9.76 -8.03 -4.82
C SER A 215 -9.38 -8.60 -6.20
N ILE A 216 -10.09 -9.64 -6.66
CA ILE A 216 -9.84 -10.32 -7.93
C ILE A 216 -10.80 -9.82 -9.03
N SER A 217 -11.91 -9.15 -8.69
CA SER A 217 -12.97 -8.80 -9.65
C SER A 217 -12.50 -7.99 -10.86
N ASP A 218 -11.49 -7.14 -10.67
CA ASP A 218 -10.93 -6.27 -11.71
C ASP A 218 -9.66 -6.88 -12.36
N LEU A 219 -9.38 -8.17 -12.14
CA LEU A 219 -8.21 -8.94 -12.64
C LEU A 219 -6.84 -8.33 -12.31
N GLN A 220 -6.77 -7.43 -11.35
CA GLN A 220 -5.51 -6.88 -10.86
C GLN A 220 -4.87 -7.85 -9.86
N LYS A 221 -3.56 -8.10 -10.01
CA LYS A 221 -2.81 -9.03 -9.14
C LYS A 221 -2.52 -8.47 -7.74
N LYS A 222 -2.35 -7.14 -7.64
CA LYS A 222 -1.89 -6.45 -6.42
C LYS A 222 -2.91 -6.45 -5.26
N PRO A 223 -4.21 -6.15 -5.47
CA PRO A 223 -5.16 -6.00 -4.36
C PRO A 223 -5.30 -7.24 -3.46
N LEU A 224 -5.25 -8.44 -4.04
CA LEU A 224 -5.35 -9.68 -3.26
C LEU A 224 -4.13 -9.86 -2.36
N LEU A 225 -2.93 -9.63 -2.90
CA LEU A 225 -1.68 -9.72 -2.15
C LEU A 225 -1.64 -8.69 -1.01
N ASP A 226 -2.01 -7.44 -1.33
CA ASP A 226 -2.12 -6.34 -0.38
C ASP A 226 -3.08 -6.68 0.78
N PHE A 227 -4.24 -7.28 0.46
CA PHE A 227 -5.19 -7.73 1.47
C PHE A 227 -4.64 -8.84 2.38
N ILE A 228 -3.95 -9.83 1.81
CA ILE A 228 -3.31 -10.90 2.59
C ILE A 228 -2.23 -10.31 3.50
N ILE A 229 -1.36 -9.45 2.98
CA ILE A 229 -0.31 -8.77 3.77
C ILE A 229 -0.94 -7.99 4.93
N LEU A 230 -2.04 -7.27 4.70
CA LEU A 230 -2.76 -6.54 5.75
C LEU A 230 -3.23 -7.47 6.89
N LEU A 231 -3.79 -8.65 6.56
CA LEU A 231 -4.25 -9.61 7.58
C LEU A 231 -3.09 -10.17 8.42
N PHE A 232 -1.96 -10.49 7.79
CA PHE A 232 -0.75 -10.94 8.50
C PHE A 232 -0.18 -9.84 9.39
N THR A 233 -0.04 -8.62 8.87
CA THR A 233 0.43 -7.44 9.62
C THR A 233 -0.45 -7.17 10.83
N ALA A 234 -1.78 -7.15 10.66
CA ALA A 234 -2.72 -6.98 11.75
C ALA A 234 -2.62 -8.11 12.79
N SER A 235 -2.41 -9.35 12.35
CA SER A 235 -2.21 -10.48 13.27
C SER A 235 -0.90 -10.42 14.04
N TRP A 236 0.20 -9.93 13.45
CA TRP A 236 1.48 -9.76 14.14
C TRP A 236 1.44 -8.62 15.14
N ILE A 237 0.84 -7.49 14.75
CA ILE A 237 0.63 -6.36 15.65
C ILE A 237 -0.21 -6.79 16.85
N PHE A 238 -1.32 -7.49 16.63
CA PHE A 238 -2.15 -8.01 17.74
C PHE A 238 -1.36 -8.90 18.72
N ARG A 239 -0.40 -9.68 18.22
CA ARG A 239 0.45 -10.56 19.05
C ARG A 239 1.69 -9.86 19.63
N GLY A 240 2.00 -8.63 19.19
CA GLY A 240 3.21 -7.90 19.55
C GLY A 240 4.51 -8.46 18.97
N LYS A 241 4.46 -9.51 18.14
CA LYS A 241 5.63 -10.19 17.59
C LYS A 241 5.38 -10.79 16.21
N ILE A 242 6.44 -10.79 15.40
CA ILE A 242 6.45 -11.43 14.09
C ILE A 242 6.64 -12.93 14.27
N ASN A 243 5.81 -13.73 13.60
CA ASN A 243 6.01 -15.17 13.52
C ASN A 243 6.66 -15.52 12.18
N TRP A 244 7.95 -15.87 12.20
CA TRP A 244 8.71 -16.21 10.99
C TRP A 244 8.13 -17.40 10.20
N LYS A 245 7.43 -18.34 10.87
CA LYS A 245 6.70 -19.41 10.16
C LYS A 245 5.56 -18.82 9.30
N GLN A 246 4.85 -17.83 9.83
CA GLN A 246 3.80 -17.12 9.10
C GLN A 246 4.36 -16.26 7.96
N VAL A 247 5.56 -15.70 8.11
CA VAL A 247 6.27 -15.02 7.01
C VAL A 247 6.55 -16.00 5.86
N GLY A 248 7.05 -17.20 6.17
CA GLY A 248 7.26 -18.25 5.15
C GLY A 248 5.97 -18.65 4.42
N ILE A 249 4.86 -18.79 5.16
CA ILE A 249 3.54 -19.04 4.56
C ILE A 249 3.09 -17.87 3.67
N LEU A 250 3.24 -16.63 4.14
CA LEU A 250 2.89 -15.44 3.35
C LEU A 250 3.67 -15.41 2.04
N VAL A 251 4.99 -15.61 2.08
CA VAL A 251 5.84 -15.64 0.89
C VAL A 251 5.44 -16.79 -0.04
N GLY A 252 5.25 -18.01 0.49
CA GLY A 252 4.83 -19.16 -0.29
C GLY A 252 3.47 -18.98 -0.98
N VAL A 253 2.47 -18.47 -0.25
CA VAL A 253 1.14 -18.16 -0.80
C VAL A 253 1.22 -17.06 -1.86
N SER A 254 2.04 -16.03 -1.63
CA SER A 254 2.24 -14.93 -2.58
C SER A 254 2.84 -15.44 -3.89
N ILE A 255 3.89 -16.27 -3.81
CA ILE A 255 4.51 -16.90 -4.97
C ILE A 255 3.51 -17.83 -5.67
N GLY A 256 2.76 -18.64 -4.93
CA GLY A 256 1.74 -19.53 -5.48
C GLY A 256 0.65 -18.78 -6.27
N ILE A 257 0.06 -17.74 -5.66
CA ILE A 257 -0.93 -16.88 -6.32
C ILE A 257 -0.34 -16.24 -7.57
N LEU A 258 0.86 -15.65 -7.47
CA LEU A 258 1.52 -15.03 -8.62
C LEU A 258 1.75 -16.05 -9.73
N SER A 259 2.24 -17.25 -9.39
CA SER A 259 2.49 -18.34 -10.34
C SER A 259 1.22 -18.72 -11.10
N LEU A 260 0.12 -18.97 -10.38
CA LEU A 260 -1.19 -19.27 -10.99
C LEU A 260 -1.64 -18.13 -11.91
N MET A 261 -1.50 -16.88 -11.46
CA MET A 261 -1.85 -15.72 -12.28
C MET A 261 -0.92 -15.51 -13.49
N TYR A 262 0.29 -16.06 -13.52
CA TYR A 262 1.15 -16.04 -14.70
C TYR A 262 0.79 -17.16 -15.67
N ILE A 263 0.48 -18.36 -15.18
CA ILE A 263 0.09 -19.50 -16.02
C ILE A 263 -1.27 -19.23 -16.70
N PHE A 264 -2.30 -18.90 -15.91
CA PHE A 264 -3.68 -18.79 -16.42
C PHE A 264 -3.96 -17.49 -17.17
N ILE A 265 -3.35 -16.37 -16.78
CA ILE A 265 -3.68 -15.05 -17.38
C ILE A 265 -2.73 -14.71 -18.54
N MET A 266 -1.48 -15.20 -18.53
CA MET A 266 -0.51 -14.91 -19.59
C MET A 266 -0.26 -16.10 -20.54
N GLY A 267 -1.00 -17.21 -20.40
CA GLY A 267 -0.91 -18.35 -21.31
C GLY A 267 0.47 -19.02 -21.29
N LEU A 268 1.17 -18.98 -20.16
CA LEU A 268 2.54 -19.50 -20.02
C LEU A 268 2.57 -20.99 -19.66
N THR A 269 1.68 -21.80 -20.23
CA THR A 269 1.51 -23.22 -19.88
C THR A 269 2.73 -24.08 -20.18
N ASP A 270 3.50 -23.74 -21.22
CA ASP A 270 4.61 -24.59 -21.71
C ASP A 270 6.01 -24.08 -21.36
N ARG A 271 6.13 -23.14 -20.41
CA ARG A 271 7.43 -22.54 -20.05
C ARG A 271 8.06 -23.22 -18.82
N PRO A 272 9.41 -23.35 -18.80
CA PRO A 272 10.12 -23.85 -17.62
C PRO A 272 9.79 -23.04 -16.36
N PHE A 273 9.70 -23.72 -15.21
CA PHE A 273 9.45 -23.07 -13.91
C PHE A 273 10.45 -21.95 -13.60
N LEU A 274 11.69 -22.06 -14.07
CA LEU A 274 12.72 -21.03 -13.93
C LEU A 274 12.32 -19.71 -14.60
N THR A 275 11.75 -19.75 -15.80
CA THR A 275 11.25 -18.55 -16.51
C THR A 275 10.11 -17.87 -15.76
N LEU A 276 9.28 -18.66 -15.07
CA LEU A 276 8.21 -18.14 -14.22
C LEU A 276 8.79 -17.47 -12.96
N LEU A 277 9.79 -18.07 -12.32
CA LEU A 277 10.52 -17.45 -11.21
C LEU A 277 11.23 -16.16 -11.61
N GLU A 278 11.86 -16.12 -12.77
CA GLU A 278 12.46 -14.90 -13.34
C GLU A 278 11.41 -13.82 -13.56
N GLY A 279 10.25 -14.17 -14.12
CA GLY A 279 9.14 -13.24 -14.32
C GLY A 279 8.62 -12.66 -12.99
N ILE A 280 8.47 -13.48 -11.95
CA ILE A 280 8.06 -13.04 -10.62
C ILE A 280 9.13 -12.16 -9.98
N SER A 281 10.40 -12.56 -10.04
CA SER A 281 11.53 -11.83 -9.44
C SER A 281 11.72 -10.48 -10.12
N SER A 282 11.70 -10.45 -11.45
CA SER A 282 11.71 -9.21 -12.25
C SER A 282 10.54 -8.32 -11.87
N ARG A 283 9.34 -8.87 -11.67
CA ARG A 283 8.18 -8.07 -11.26
C ARG A 283 8.32 -7.48 -9.85
N LEU A 284 8.86 -8.24 -8.90
CA LEU A 284 9.07 -7.79 -7.53
C LEU A 284 10.14 -6.70 -7.45
N PHE A 285 11.31 -6.91 -8.06
CA PHE A 285 12.45 -6.00 -7.92
C PHE A 285 12.49 -4.91 -8.98
N LEU A 286 12.10 -5.19 -10.22
CA LEU A 286 12.18 -4.23 -11.33
C LEU A 286 10.85 -3.52 -11.61
N GLY A 287 9.73 -4.07 -11.14
CA GLY A 287 8.39 -3.58 -11.47
C GLY A 287 8.07 -2.15 -11.03
N GLN A 288 8.67 -1.66 -9.95
CA GLN A 288 8.53 -0.26 -9.50
C GLN A 288 9.76 0.60 -9.81
N THR A 289 10.92 -0.04 -9.79
CA THR A 289 12.23 0.48 -10.19
C THR A 289 12.24 1.01 -11.62
N ALA A 290 11.65 0.29 -12.58
CA ALA A 290 11.60 0.71 -13.97
C ALA A 290 10.80 2.02 -14.17
N PRO A 291 9.54 2.14 -13.70
CA PRO A 291 8.85 3.42 -13.66
C PRO A 291 9.67 4.52 -13.00
N LEU A 292 10.29 4.24 -11.85
CA LEU A 292 11.10 5.24 -11.11
C LEU A 292 12.23 5.81 -11.98
N TYR A 293 12.99 4.95 -12.65
CA TYR A 293 14.06 5.37 -13.55
C TYR A 293 13.54 6.36 -14.60
N TYR A 294 12.37 6.10 -15.18
CA TYR A 294 11.79 6.96 -16.20
C TYR A 294 11.33 8.33 -15.66
N TYR A 295 10.96 8.43 -14.38
CA TYR A 295 10.74 9.75 -13.76
C TYR A 295 12.01 10.61 -13.79
N PHE A 296 13.17 10.01 -13.53
CA PHE A 296 14.47 10.72 -13.56
C PHE A 296 15.05 10.86 -14.97
N SER A 297 14.67 10.00 -15.91
CA SER A 297 15.22 10.07 -17.26
C SER A 297 14.46 11.04 -18.15
N LEU A 298 13.16 11.23 -17.91
CA LEU A 298 12.28 12.04 -18.75
C LEU A 298 12.09 13.47 -18.22
N PHE A 299 12.21 13.69 -16.92
CA PHE A 299 12.19 15.04 -16.33
C PHE A 299 13.62 15.45 -15.95
N PRO A 300 14.11 16.65 -16.32
CA PRO A 300 13.50 17.64 -17.21
C PRO A 300 13.80 17.40 -18.72
N SER A 301 14.48 16.30 -19.09
CA SER A 301 15.07 16.13 -20.43
C SER A 301 14.05 16.14 -21.58
N SER A 302 12.90 15.49 -21.37
CA SER A 302 11.84 15.28 -22.37
C SER A 302 10.58 16.07 -22.03
N HIS A 303 10.41 16.44 -20.76
CA HIS A 303 9.32 17.29 -20.29
C HIS A 303 9.82 18.09 -19.10
N ASP A 304 9.49 19.39 -19.05
CA ASP A 304 9.84 20.26 -17.92
C ASP A 304 9.19 19.78 -16.61
N PHE A 305 9.73 20.23 -15.49
CA PHE A 305 9.10 19.94 -14.20
C PHE A 305 7.66 20.45 -14.16
N VAL A 306 6.75 19.66 -13.58
CA VAL A 306 5.31 19.98 -13.62
C VAL A 306 4.84 20.89 -12.50
N HIS A 307 5.75 21.34 -11.62
CA HIS A 307 5.52 22.38 -10.61
C HIS A 307 4.26 22.22 -9.73
N GLY A 308 3.86 20.98 -9.43
CA GLY A 308 2.67 20.70 -8.63
C GLY A 308 1.40 20.45 -9.45
N ALA A 309 1.43 20.54 -10.78
CA ALA A 309 0.28 20.23 -11.61
C ALA A 309 -0.15 18.75 -11.52
N SER A 310 0.76 17.85 -11.11
CA SER A 310 0.40 16.44 -10.88
C SER A 310 -0.34 16.20 -9.55
N LEU A 311 -0.46 17.21 -8.70
CA LEU A 311 -1.22 17.11 -7.45
C LEU A 311 -2.71 16.91 -7.75
N PRO A 312 -3.45 16.20 -6.87
CA PRO A 312 -4.89 16.13 -6.99
C PRO A 312 -5.48 17.54 -6.97
N ASN A 313 -6.36 17.85 -7.93
CA ASN A 313 -7.17 19.08 -7.95
C ASN A 313 -8.65 18.70 -7.76
N PRO A 314 -9.12 18.48 -6.52
CA PRO A 314 -10.48 18.02 -6.28
C PRO A 314 -11.48 19.08 -6.79
N ALA A 315 -12.32 18.68 -7.74
CA ALA A 315 -13.37 19.53 -8.32
C ALA A 315 -12.87 20.81 -9.01
N GLY A 316 -11.58 20.90 -9.37
CA GLY A 316 -11.05 22.07 -10.06
C GLY A 316 -10.97 23.31 -9.17
N ILE A 317 -10.88 23.15 -7.84
CA ILE A 317 -10.76 24.27 -6.90
C ILE A 317 -9.54 25.14 -7.24
N PHE A 318 -8.45 24.51 -7.69
CA PHE A 318 -7.27 25.22 -8.13
C PHE A 318 -7.32 25.52 -9.62
N GLN A 319 -6.71 26.64 -10.02
CA GLN A 319 -6.69 27.11 -11.40
C GLN A 319 -5.74 26.32 -12.33
N PHE A 320 -5.08 25.27 -11.83
CA PHE A 320 -4.19 24.44 -12.64
C PHE A 320 -4.90 23.20 -13.18
N GLU A 321 -4.54 22.82 -14.41
CA GLU A 321 -4.97 21.54 -14.98
C GLU A 321 -4.16 20.40 -14.39
N HIS A 322 -4.86 19.32 -14.01
CA HIS A 322 -4.21 18.17 -13.43
C HIS A 322 -3.39 17.41 -14.49
N PHE A 323 -2.08 17.31 -14.28
CA PHE A 323 -1.18 16.54 -15.13
C PHE A 323 -1.12 15.07 -14.69
N PRO A 324 -1.61 14.11 -15.51
CA PRO A 324 -1.67 12.70 -15.12
C PRO A 324 -0.32 12.00 -15.26
N ILE A 325 0.62 12.33 -14.37
CA ILE A 325 2.03 11.94 -14.48
C ILE A 325 2.26 10.43 -14.62
N THR A 326 1.48 9.61 -13.90
CA THR A 326 1.61 8.14 -13.96
C THR A 326 1.18 7.56 -15.30
N LYS A 327 0.25 8.21 -16.01
CA LYS A 327 -0.13 7.84 -17.39
C LYS A 327 0.94 8.29 -18.38
N TRP A 328 1.47 9.50 -18.18
CA TRP A 328 2.50 10.05 -19.05
C TRP A 328 3.78 9.20 -19.03
N ILE A 329 4.24 8.76 -17.85
CA ILE A 329 5.37 7.82 -17.71
C ILE A 329 5.07 6.46 -18.34
N PHE A 330 3.83 5.97 -18.24
CA PHE A 330 3.44 4.70 -18.84
C PHE A 330 3.56 4.71 -20.36
N VAL A 331 3.15 5.80 -21.00
CA VAL A 331 3.24 5.96 -22.46
C VAL A 331 4.68 6.22 -22.90
N ASN A 332 5.29 7.29 -22.36
CA ASN A 332 6.55 7.82 -22.89
C ASN A 332 7.80 7.10 -22.34
N GLY A 333 7.71 6.48 -21.16
CA GLY A 333 8.81 5.74 -20.56
C GLY A 333 8.80 4.26 -20.94
N LEU A 334 7.63 3.61 -20.82
CA LEU A 334 7.50 2.17 -21.04
C LEU A 334 7.13 1.79 -22.49
N ASN A 335 7.07 2.76 -23.40
CA ASN A 335 6.73 2.60 -24.82
C ASN A 335 5.47 1.76 -25.02
N ARG A 336 4.39 2.13 -24.32
CA ARG A 336 3.08 1.48 -24.45
C ARG A 336 2.15 2.36 -25.26
N SER A 337 1.35 1.74 -26.14
CA SER A 337 0.41 2.45 -27.01
C SER A 337 -0.63 3.22 -26.20
N TRP A 338 -1.07 4.36 -26.73
CA TRP A 338 -2.19 5.15 -26.19
C TRP A 338 -3.52 4.39 -26.21
N GLU A 339 -3.61 3.31 -26.99
CA GLU A 339 -4.81 2.49 -27.15
C GLU A 339 -5.15 1.67 -25.89
N ILE A 340 -4.19 1.45 -24.97
CA ILE A 340 -4.42 0.80 -23.67
C ILE A 340 -4.04 1.78 -22.55
N VAL A 341 -5.04 2.33 -21.86
CA VAL A 341 -4.83 3.35 -20.83
C VAL A 341 -4.31 2.70 -19.53
N GLY A 342 -3.00 2.53 -19.43
CA GLY A 342 -2.31 2.07 -18.22
C GLY A 342 -1.78 3.20 -17.32
N THR A 343 -1.29 2.83 -16.14
CA THR A 343 -0.57 3.73 -15.23
C THR A 343 0.72 3.08 -14.72
N ALA A 344 1.76 3.89 -14.54
CA ALA A 344 3.06 3.47 -14.03
C ALA A 344 3.41 4.25 -12.75
N PRO A 345 2.67 4.05 -11.64
CA PRO A 345 3.07 4.62 -10.36
C PRO A 345 4.39 4.01 -9.88
N SER A 346 5.12 4.78 -9.07
CA SER A 346 6.33 4.36 -8.40
C SER A 346 6.45 5.04 -7.04
N ALA A 347 7.58 4.84 -6.35
CA ALA A 347 7.90 5.49 -5.09
C ALA A 347 7.68 7.00 -5.15
N PHE A 348 7.20 7.56 -4.03
CA PHE A 348 6.83 8.97 -3.92
C PHE A 348 7.94 9.94 -4.36
N ILE A 349 9.22 9.57 -4.23
CA ILE A 349 10.35 10.40 -4.66
C ILE A 349 10.33 10.70 -6.16
N GLY A 350 9.82 9.79 -7.00
CA GLY A 350 9.69 10.01 -8.44
C GLY A 350 8.69 11.12 -8.75
N GLU A 351 7.54 11.11 -8.07
CA GLU A 351 6.55 12.18 -8.15
C GLU A 351 7.15 13.52 -7.66
N MET A 352 7.79 13.53 -6.49
CA MET A 352 8.40 14.77 -5.96
C MET A 352 9.46 15.34 -6.90
N TYR A 353 10.31 14.48 -7.47
CA TYR A 353 11.33 14.87 -8.43
C TYR A 353 10.71 15.48 -9.69
N ALA A 354 9.72 14.83 -10.30
CA ALA A 354 9.13 15.36 -11.51
C ALA A 354 8.30 16.64 -11.31
N ASN A 355 7.79 16.90 -10.10
CA ASN A 355 7.15 18.19 -9.80
C ASN A 355 8.16 19.30 -9.54
N PHE A 356 9.22 19.02 -8.78
CA PHE A 356 9.99 20.06 -8.11
C PHE A 356 11.51 19.92 -8.20
N GLY A 357 11.98 18.91 -8.91
CA GLY A 357 13.39 18.59 -9.06
C GLY A 357 14.04 18.00 -7.80
N TYR A 358 15.36 17.91 -7.87
CA TYR A 358 16.18 17.18 -6.90
C TYR A 358 16.15 17.74 -5.46
N PRO A 359 16.25 19.07 -5.22
CA PRO A 359 16.30 19.61 -3.85
C PRO A 359 15.03 19.33 -3.05
N ILE A 360 13.86 19.52 -3.66
CA ILE A 360 12.56 19.30 -3.00
C ILE A 360 12.30 17.80 -2.83
N MET A 361 12.74 16.96 -3.78
CA MET A 361 12.75 15.51 -3.59
C MET A 361 13.53 15.11 -2.33
N VAL A 362 14.75 15.62 -2.13
CA VAL A 362 15.57 15.33 -0.94
C VAL A 362 14.86 15.77 0.34
N LEU A 363 14.30 16.99 0.35
CA LEU A 363 13.53 17.49 1.49
C LEU A 363 12.30 16.60 1.79
N SER A 364 11.60 16.14 0.75
CA SER A 364 10.41 15.30 0.90
C SER A 364 10.70 13.97 1.61
N ILE A 365 11.89 13.40 1.42
CA ILE A 365 12.32 12.17 2.11
C ILE A 365 12.40 12.40 3.62
N LEU A 366 13.04 13.52 4.00
CA LEU A 366 13.17 13.90 5.40
C LEU A 366 11.79 14.17 6.02
N VAL A 367 10.96 14.96 5.34
CA VAL A 367 9.60 15.30 5.81
C VAL A 367 8.74 14.05 5.97
N LEU A 368 8.75 13.12 5.01
CA LEU A 368 7.99 11.86 5.12
C LEU A 368 8.46 11.03 6.33
N SER A 369 9.76 10.91 6.54
CA SER A 369 10.32 10.20 7.69
C SER A 369 9.87 10.82 9.02
N LEU A 370 9.94 12.14 9.13
CA LEU A 370 9.48 12.88 10.31
C LEU A 370 7.99 12.63 10.57
N ILE A 371 7.14 12.72 9.53
CA ILE A 371 5.69 12.51 9.65
C ILE A 371 5.37 11.08 10.07
N LEU A 372 5.96 10.07 9.42
CA LEU A 372 5.71 8.67 9.76
C LEU A 372 6.16 8.35 11.19
N GLN A 373 7.30 8.87 11.62
CA GLN A 373 7.78 8.68 12.99
C GLN A 373 6.91 9.43 14.01
N TYR A 374 6.42 10.62 13.69
CA TYR A 374 5.50 11.37 14.55
C TYR A 374 4.20 10.60 14.76
N ILE A 375 3.56 10.13 13.68
CA ILE A 375 2.32 9.35 13.73
C ILE A 375 2.55 8.06 14.53
N GLN A 376 3.66 7.37 14.27
CA GLN A 376 4.06 6.18 15.01
C GLN A 376 4.16 6.46 16.53
N ILE A 377 4.81 7.55 16.94
CA ILE A 377 4.92 7.92 18.36
C ILE A 377 3.53 8.16 18.96
N LYS A 378 2.64 8.88 18.24
CA LYS A 378 1.28 9.14 18.72
C LYS A 378 0.46 7.87 18.95
N PHE A 379 0.64 6.83 18.12
CA PHE A 379 -0.03 5.55 18.34
C PHE A 379 0.48 4.82 19.58
N ILE A 380 1.80 4.75 19.77
CA ILE A 380 2.40 3.94 20.84
C ILE A 380 2.30 4.60 22.23
N THR A 381 2.03 5.90 22.28
CA THR A 381 1.80 6.61 23.56
C THR A 381 0.33 6.58 24.01
N ARG A 382 -0.55 5.97 23.23
CA ARG A 382 -1.98 5.82 23.54
C ARG A 382 -2.25 4.39 24.01
N PRO A 383 -3.32 4.15 24.80
CA PRO A 383 -3.67 2.79 25.23
C PRO A 383 -4.00 1.89 24.04
N ARG A 384 -3.71 0.59 24.16
CA ARG A 384 -4.06 -0.41 23.15
C ARG A 384 -5.53 -0.79 23.19
N THR A 385 -6.37 0.06 22.61
CA THR A 385 -7.77 -0.29 22.37
C THR A 385 -7.93 -1.08 21.07
N LEU A 386 -9.04 -1.82 20.93
CA LEU A 386 -9.38 -2.55 19.70
C LEU A 386 -9.31 -1.66 18.45
N LEU A 387 -10.00 -0.51 18.48
CA LEU A 387 -10.03 0.41 17.34
C LEU A 387 -8.64 0.95 17.04
N LEU A 388 -7.93 1.48 18.05
CA LEU A 388 -6.59 2.03 17.83
C LEU A 388 -5.62 0.98 17.31
N THR A 389 -5.74 -0.28 17.73
CA THR A 389 -4.93 -1.38 17.19
C THR A 389 -5.27 -1.69 15.73
N ALA A 390 -6.55 -1.68 15.35
CA ALA A 390 -6.96 -1.86 13.96
C ALA A 390 -6.49 -0.69 13.07
N PHE A 391 -6.67 0.54 13.54
CA PHE A 391 -6.17 1.76 12.92
C PHE A 391 -4.65 1.66 12.73
N TYR A 392 -3.93 1.34 13.80
CA TYR A 392 -2.49 1.21 13.78
C TYR A 392 -2.02 0.18 12.75
N ALA A 393 -2.62 -1.02 12.72
CA ALA A 393 -2.28 -2.06 11.75
C ALA A 393 -2.51 -1.63 10.31
N TYR A 394 -3.60 -0.91 10.06
CA TYR A 394 -3.89 -0.38 8.74
C TYR A 394 -2.92 0.74 8.35
N PHE A 395 -2.55 1.65 9.27
CA PHE A 395 -1.56 2.71 9.01
C PHE A 395 -0.16 2.15 8.77
N VAL A 396 0.25 1.10 9.50
CA VAL A 396 1.48 0.37 9.23
C VAL A 396 1.45 -0.19 7.81
N PHE A 397 0.37 -0.87 7.41
CA PHE A 397 0.21 -1.36 6.05
C PHE A 397 0.26 -0.24 5.00
N LEU A 398 -0.44 0.87 5.26
CA LEU A 398 -0.52 2.00 4.35
C LEU A 398 0.84 2.69 4.13
N SER A 399 1.71 2.71 5.14
CA SER A 399 3.04 3.33 4.99
C SER A 399 3.88 2.63 3.91
N GLY A 400 3.68 1.33 3.69
CA GLY A 400 4.33 0.57 2.61
C GLY A 400 3.97 1.09 1.21
N GLN A 401 2.79 1.70 1.05
CA GLN A 401 2.33 2.20 -0.25
C GLN A 401 3.12 3.44 -0.71
N PHE A 402 3.75 4.21 0.19
CA PHE A 402 4.63 5.33 -0.23
C PHE A 402 5.85 4.86 -1.06
N ALA A 403 6.26 3.58 -0.94
CA ALA A 403 7.28 3.00 -1.80
C ALA A 403 6.77 2.57 -3.18
N MET A 404 5.45 2.53 -3.37
CA MET A 404 4.77 1.99 -4.56
C MET A 404 3.95 3.03 -5.32
N THR A 405 3.69 4.18 -4.70
CA THR A 405 2.87 5.25 -5.29
C THR A 405 3.22 6.62 -4.74
N GLY A 406 2.61 7.65 -5.32
CA GLY A 406 2.81 9.05 -4.99
C GLY A 406 2.35 9.43 -3.57
N LEU A 407 2.96 10.47 -3.00
CA LEU A 407 2.71 10.93 -1.63
C LEU A 407 1.25 11.36 -1.46
N PHE A 408 0.73 12.10 -2.44
CA PHE A 408 -0.58 12.74 -2.34
C PHE A 408 -1.73 11.76 -2.56
N VAL A 409 -1.51 10.70 -3.34
CA VAL A 409 -2.47 9.60 -3.47
C VAL A 409 -2.67 8.90 -2.12
N VAL A 410 -1.59 8.73 -1.36
CA VAL A 410 -1.64 8.09 -0.04
C VAL A 410 -2.15 9.06 1.04
N ALA A 411 -1.71 10.32 1.04
CA ALA A 411 -2.03 11.27 2.10
C ALA A 411 -3.46 11.83 2.00
N HIS A 412 -3.92 12.23 0.81
CA HIS A 412 -5.18 12.99 0.69
C HIS A 412 -6.43 12.12 0.84
N LEU A 413 -6.51 10.98 0.13
CA LEU A 413 -7.75 10.20 0.11
C LEU A 413 -7.93 9.41 1.40
N TYR A 414 -6.86 8.80 1.90
CA TYR A 414 -6.96 7.85 3.00
C TYR A 414 -7.08 8.54 4.36
N LEU A 415 -6.33 9.63 4.62
CA LEU A 415 -6.33 10.32 5.92
C LEU A 415 -7.70 10.93 6.26
N ILE A 416 -8.32 11.65 5.32
CA ILE A 416 -9.62 12.32 5.51
C ILE A 416 -10.73 11.29 5.77
N LEU A 417 -10.74 10.20 5.02
CA LEU A 417 -11.78 9.18 5.11
C LEU A 417 -11.57 8.25 6.32
N PHE A 418 -10.32 8.05 6.75
CA PHE A 418 -10.03 7.37 8.03
C PHE A 418 -10.43 8.19 9.24
N LEU A 419 -10.20 9.51 9.22
CA LEU A 419 -10.66 10.42 10.28
C LEU A 419 -12.19 10.38 10.39
N PHE A 420 -12.91 10.41 9.25
CA PHE A 420 -14.36 10.25 9.23
C PHE A 420 -14.81 8.92 9.83
N THR A 421 -14.16 7.82 9.44
CA THR A 421 -14.49 6.48 9.95
C THR A 421 -14.23 6.38 11.46
N ALA A 422 -13.11 6.93 11.95
CA ALA A 422 -12.78 6.97 13.36
C ALA A 422 -13.80 7.78 14.17
N ILE A 423 -14.21 8.95 13.66
CA ILE A 423 -15.27 9.79 14.26
C ILE A 423 -16.57 9.01 14.36
N VAL A 424 -17.02 8.35 13.28
CA VAL A 424 -18.24 7.53 13.30
C VAL A 424 -18.17 6.40 14.33
N PHE A 425 -17.02 5.73 14.46
CA PHE A 425 -16.86 4.65 15.43
C PHE A 425 -16.74 5.12 16.88
N VAL A 426 -16.22 6.33 17.13
CA VAL A 426 -16.07 6.90 18.47
C VAL A 426 -17.35 7.60 18.91
N ASP A 427 -17.85 8.53 18.10
CA ASP A 427 -19.03 9.35 18.41
C ASP A 427 -20.33 8.57 18.20
N GLY A 428 -20.39 7.70 17.20
CA GLY A 428 -21.54 6.82 17.01
C GLY A 428 -21.69 5.81 18.15
N TYR A 429 -20.57 5.32 18.71
CA TYR A 429 -20.62 4.47 19.89
C TYR A 429 -21.04 5.24 21.15
N SER A 430 -20.48 6.43 21.39
CA SER A 430 -20.86 7.24 22.56
C SER A 430 -22.32 7.68 22.53
N LEU A 431 -22.87 8.03 21.35
CA LEU A 431 -24.28 8.36 21.17
C LEU A 431 -25.20 7.15 21.44
N LEU A 432 -24.88 5.97 20.91
CA LEU A 432 -25.66 4.75 21.13
C LEU A 432 -25.65 4.33 22.60
N VAL A 433 -24.50 4.44 23.26
CA VAL A 433 -24.39 4.17 24.70
C VAL A 433 -25.21 5.21 25.47
N GLY A 434 -25.04 6.51 25.20
CA GLY A 434 -25.73 7.59 25.90
C GLY A 434 -27.25 7.54 25.75
N ALA A 435 -27.76 7.21 24.56
CA ALA A 435 -29.20 7.04 24.34
C ALA A 435 -29.80 5.92 25.21
N LEU A 436 -29.08 4.81 25.39
CA LEU A 436 -29.54 3.68 26.19
C LEU A 436 -29.41 3.91 27.71
N TYR A 437 -28.55 4.83 28.14
CA TYR A 437 -28.45 5.23 29.55
C TYR A 437 -29.43 6.34 29.94
N ASN A 438 -29.85 7.19 28.99
CA ASN A 438 -30.84 8.25 29.21
C ASN A 438 -32.30 7.76 29.16
N GLU A 439 -32.54 6.49 28.84
CA GLU A 439 -33.87 5.83 28.90
C GLU A 439 -34.15 5.11 30.24
N LYS A 440 -33.36 5.38 31.28
CA LYS A 440 -33.66 5.00 32.68
C LYS A 440 -33.91 6.24 33.52
#